data_AF-A0A8H8DI34-F1
#
_entry.id   AF-A0A8H8DI34-F1
#
_cell.length_a   1.000
_cell.length_b   1.000
_cell.length_c   1.000
_cell.angle_alpha   90.00
_cell.angle_beta   90.00
_cell.angle_gamma   90.00
#
_symmetry.space_group_name_H-M   'P 1'
#
loop_
_entity.id
_entity.type
_entity.pdbx_description
1 polymer ?
#
loop_
_entity_poly.entity_id
_entity_poly.type
_entity_poly.pdbx_seq_one_letter_code
_entity_poly.pdbx_strand_id
1 'polypeptide(L)'
;MKFTTVAVILASVTAVVADSCNRGGVYCGSSLLRKGNYRAHIIETLLAVGVTADEKHIQNSKFDCLSGGDIVYREYCAAGCGGTASTDPDYCL
;
A
#
# COMPACT_ATOMS: atom_id res chain seq x y z
N MET A 1 -11.03 -52.51 -23.95
CA MET A 1 -11.50 -51.25 -23.32
C MET A 1 -10.27 -50.40 -23.05
N LYS A 2 -10.18 -49.20 -23.62
CA LYS A 2 -8.96 -48.38 -23.68
C LYS A 2 -9.17 -47.22 -22.69
N PHE A 3 -8.45 -47.25 -21.57
CA PHE A 3 -8.55 -46.24 -20.51
C PHE A 3 -7.56 -45.10 -20.82
N THR A 4 -8.09 -43.94 -21.20
CA THR A 4 -7.29 -42.75 -21.50
C THR A 4 -7.18 -41.93 -20.22
N THR A 5 -6.02 -41.96 -19.58
CA THR A 5 -5.73 -41.20 -18.35
C THR A 5 -5.45 -39.75 -18.71
N VAL A 6 -6.35 -38.84 -18.35
CA VAL A 6 -6.12 -37.39 -18.48
C VAL A 6 -5.41 -36.90 -17.22
N ALA A 7 -4.14 -36.53 -17.34
CA ALA A 7 -3.37 -35.93 -16.25
C ALA A 7 -3.72 -34.44 -16.15
N VAL A 8 -4.37 -34.05 -15.05
CA VAL A 8 -4.68 -32.64 -14.73
C VAL A 8 -3.46 -32.04 -14.02
N ILE A 9 -2.75 -31.14 -14.70
CA ILE A 9 -1.65 -30.39 -14.12
C ILE A 9 -2.26 -29.19 -13.38
N LEU A 10 -2.33 -29.26 -12.04
CA LEU A 10 -2.66 -28.08 -11.22
C LEU A 10 -1.44 -27.16 -11.20
N ALA A 11 -1.52 -26.04 -11.92
CA ALA A 11 -0.57 -24.95 -11.77
C ALA A 11 -0.81 -24.27 -10.42
N SER A 12 0.09 -24.48 -9.45
CA SER A 12 0.10 -23.74 -8.20
C SER A 12 0.48 -22.29 -8.47
N VAL A 13 -0.50 -21.39 -8.51
CA VAL A 13 -0.25 -19.95 -8.47
C VAL A 13 0.28 -19.60 -7.08
N THR A 14 1.58 -19.36 -6.97
CA THR A 14 2.16 -18.80 -5.75
C THR A 14 1.64 -17.38 -5.60
N ALA A 15 0.66 -17.18 -4.72
CA ALA A 15 0.22 -15.85 -4.33
C ALA A 15 1.39 -15.19 -3.57
N VAL A 16 2.02 -14.19 -4.17
CA VAL A 16 2.96 -13.33 -3.46
C VAL A 16 2.13 -12.47 -2.52
N VAL A 17 2.13 -12.83 -1.24
CA VAL A 17 1.54 -11.98 -0.20
C VAL A 17 2.50 -10.82 0.01
N ALA A 18 2.26 -9.70 -0.67
CA ALA A 18 2.95 -8.46 -0.36
C ALA A 18 2.60 -8.03 1.07
N ASP A 19 3.57 -7.51 1.82
CA ASP A 19 3.32 -6.94 3.13
C ASP A 19 2.37 -5.74 2.96
N SER A 20 1.19 -5.89 3.54
CA SER A 20 0.11 -4.92 3.48
C SER A 20 0.16 -4.00 4.70
N CYS A 21 -0.32 -2.77 4.55
CA CYS A 21 -0.59 -1.92 5.71
C CYS A 21 -1.61 -2.63 6.63
N ASN A 22 -1.52 -2.36 7.93
CA ASN A 22 -2.43 -2.96 8.89
C ASN A 22 -3.73 -2.16 8.91
N ARG A 23 -4.85 -2.84 8.73
CA ARG A 23 -6.18 -2.22 8.74
C ARG A 23 -6.36 -1.36 9.99
N GLY A 24 -6.82 -0.12 9.79
CA GLY A 24 -7.03 0.87 10.87
C GLY A 24 -5.78 1.65 11.26
N GLY A 25 -4.61 1.33 10.70
CA GLY A 25 -3.38 2.10 10.87
C GLY A 25 -3.36 3.36 10.00
N VAL A 26 -2.55 4.33 10.42
CA VAL A 26 -2.26 5.56 9.69
C VAL A 26 -0.80 5.54 9.30
N TYR A 27 -0.51 5.78 8.02
CA TYR A 27 0.82 5.66 7.47
C TYR A 27 1.18 6.88 6.62
N CYS A 28 2.38 7.42 6.80
CA CYS A 28 3.05 8.25 5.81
C CYS A 28 3.23 7.43 4.54
N GLY A 29 3.20 8.08 3.38
CA GLY A 29 3.54 7.41 2.13
C GLY A 29 4.96 6.84 2.15
N SER A 30 5.91 7.50 2.82
CA SER A 30 7.26 6.94 3.07
C SER A 30 7.25 5.62 3.86
N SER A 31 6.27 5.42 4.76
CA SER A 31 6.10 4.17 5.47
C SER A 31 5.49 3.07 4.63
N LEU A 32 4.48 3.42 3.84
CA LEU A 32 3.90 2.50 2.86
C LEU A 32 4.94 2.04 1.82
N LEU A 33 5.79 2.94 1.34
CA LEU A 33 6.87 2.63 0.40
C LEU A 33 7.92 1.67 0.98
N ARG A 34 8.23 1.79 2.27
CA ARG A 34 9.15 0.85 2.95
C ARG A 34 8.51 -0.50 3.20
N LYS A 35 7.21 -0.51 3.43
CA LYS A 35 6.43 -1.72 3.70
C LYS A 35 6.27 -2.59 2.46
N GLY A 36 6.01 -1.99 1.30
CA GLY A 36 5.83 -2.76 0.07
C GLY A 36 5.62 -1.92 -1.18
N ASN A 37 5.02 -2.54 -2.19
CA ASN A 37 4.81 -1.94 -3.51
C ASN A 37 3.59 -0.98 -3.54
N TYR A 38 3.64 0.06 -2.71
CA TYR A 38 2.55 1.03 -2.56
C TYR A 38 2.64 2.22 -3.51
N ARG A 39 3.75 2.43 -4.23
CA ARG A 39 3.98 3.65 -5.03
C ARG A 39 2.84 3.91 -6.02
N ALA A 40 2.45 2.91 -6.80
CA ALA A 40 1.38 3.08 -7.80
C ALA A 40 0.04 3.41 -7.13
N HIS A 41 -0.29 2.72 -6.05
CA HIS A 41 -1.50 2.96 -5.28
C HIS A 41 -1.52 4.39 -4.70
N ILE A 42 -0.42 4.84 -4.08
CA ILE A 42 -0.29 6.21 -3.55
C ILE A 42 -0.54 7.25 -4.65
N ILE A 43 0.07 7.07 -5.82
CA ILE A 43 -0.11 7.99 -6.94
C ILE A 43 -1.58 8.03 -7.38
N GLU A 44 -2.22 6.87 -7.53
CA GLU A 44 -3.63 6.77 -7.89
C GLU A 44 -4.52 7.46 -6.85
N THR A 45 -4.32 7.18 -5.56
CA THR A 45 -5.11 7.79 -4.48
C THR A 45 -4.95 9.30 -4.43
N LEU A 46 -3.73 9.84 -4.61
CA LEU A 46 -3.48 11.29 -4.63
C LEU A 46 -4.18 11.96 -5.82
N LEU A 47 -4.02 11.39 -7.02
CA LEU A 47 -4.63 11.94 -8.22
C LEU A 47 -6.16 11.86 -8.19
N ALA A 48 -6.72 10.80 -7.60
CA ALA A 48 -8.17 10.63 -7.44
C ALA A 48 -8.81 11.74 -6.59
N VAL A 49 -8.06 12.35 -5.66
CA VAL A 49 -8.53 13.47 -4.84
C VAL A 49 -8.02 14.84 -5.33
N GLY A 50 -7.40 14.90 -6.52
CA GLY A 50 -6.89 16.13 -7.12
C GLY A 50 -5.61 16.67 -6.49
N VAL A 51 -4.90 15.87 -5.70
CA VAL A 51 -3.59 16.21 -5.13
C VAL A 51 -2.49 15.81 -6.11
N THR A 52 -1.45 16.63 -6.21
CA THR A 52 -0.29 16.30 -7.07
C THR A 52 0.42 15.05 -6.56
N ALA A 53 0.99 14.26 -7.46
CA ALA A 53 1.75 13.06 -7.10
C ALA A 53 3.27 13.28 -7.29
N ASP A 54 3.78 14.44 -6.90
CA ASP A 54 5.23 14.66 -6.83
C ASP A 54 5.86 13.88 -5.66
N GLU A 55 7.19 13.78 -5.64
CA GLU A 55 7.90 12.99 -4.61
C GLU A 55 7.62 13.49 -3.19
N LYS A 56 7.39 14.80 -2.99
CA LYS A 56 7.07 15.32 -1.65
C LYS A 56 5.69 14.85 -1.22
N HIS A 57 4.68 14.93 -2.10
CA HIS A 57 3.34 14.45 -1.79
C HIS A 57 3.32 12.93 -1.60
N ILE A 58 4.07 12.18 -2.40
CA ILE A 58 4.21 10.74 -2.25
C ILE A 58 4.82 10.38 -0.89
N GLN A 59 5.88 11.06 -0.46
CA GLN A 59 6.59 10.72 0.78
C GLN A 59 5.89 11.24 2.04
N ASN A 60 5.34 12.47 1.98
CA ASN A 60 4.88 13.22 3.15
C ASN A 60 3.36 13.30 3.29
N SER A 61 2.57 12.67 2.41
CA SER A 61 1.14 12.52 2.66
C SER A 61 0.86 11.37 3.62
N LYS A 62 -0.20 11.52 4.42
CA LYS A 62 -0.74 10.48 5.28
C LYS A 62 -1.91 9.78 4.63
N PHE A 63 -2.00 8.50 4.91
CA PHE A 63 -3.02 7.61 4.40
C PHE A 63 -3.59 6.74 5.52
N ASP A 64 -4.89 6.52 5.45
CA ASP A 64 -5.59 5.54 6.29
C ASP A 64 -5.57 4.19 5.60
N CYS A 65 -5.11 3.16 6.32
CA CYS A 65 -5.11 1.80 5.81
C CYS A 65 -6.48 1.14 6.02
N LEU A 66 -7.07 0.69 4.92
CA LEU A 66 -8.33 -0.05 4.91
C LEU A 66 -8.09 -1.57 4.86
N SER A 67 -9.15 -2.33 4.63
CA SER A 67 -9.08 -3.78 4.44
C SER A 67 -8.34 -4.13 3.15
N GLY A 68 -7.58 -5.22 3.17
CA GLY A 68 -6.90 -5.72 1.96
C GLY A 68 -5.69 -4.89 1.50
N GLY A 69 -5.22 -3.97 2.34
CA GLY A 69 -4.09 -3.10 2.03
C GLY A 69 -4.41 -1.89 1.18
N ASP A 70 -5.71 -1.63 0.99
CA ASP A 70 -6.20 -0.42 0.35
C ASP A 70 -5.92 0.83 1.22
N ILE A 71 -5.78 1.99 0.59
CA ILE A 71 -5.40 3.24 1.26
C ILE A 71 -6.28 4.41 0.84
N VAL A 72 -6.59 5.27 1.82
CA VAL A 72 -7.32 6.52 1.58
C VAL A 72 -6.47 7.69 1.98
N TYR A 73 -6.39 8.70 1.12
CA TYR A 73 -5.68 9.94 1.42
C TYR A 73 -6.32 10.66 2.60
N ARG A 74 -5.49 11.06 3.57
CA ARG A 74 -5.92 11.80 4.76
C ARG A 74 -5.49 13.27 4.70
N GLU A 75 -4.20 13.54 4.56
CA GLU A 75 -3.65 14.91 4.53
C GLU A 75 -2.23 14.95 3.97
N TYR A 76 -1.75 16.13 3.58
CA TYR A 76 -0.35 16.37 3.23
C TYR A 76 0.37 17.04 4.39
N CYS A 77 1.46 16.44 4.87
CA CYS A 77 2.27 17.01 5.94
C CYS A 77 3.34 17.96 5.38
N ALA A 78 3.04 19.27 5.37
CA ALA A 78 3.91 20.28 4.77
C ALA A 78 5.30 20.38 5.44
N ALA A 79 5.39 20.14 6.75
CA ALA A 79 6.64 20.14 7.51
C ALA A 79 7.37 18.78 7.50
N GLY A 80 6.80 17.77 6.84
CA GLY A 80 7.28 16.39 6.83
C GLY A 80 6.41 15.44 7.65
N CYS A 81 6.62 14.15 7.44
CA CYS A 81 5.83 13.08 8.04
C CYS A 81 6.73 12.19 8.91
N GLY A 82 6.37 12.02 10.17
CA GLY A 82 7.11 11.32 11.21
C GLY A 82 6.39 10.06 11.71
N GLY A 83 7.06 9.32 12.59
CA GLY A 83 6.57 8.01 13.08
C GLY A 83 7.02 6.82 12.23
N THR A 84 7.70 7.09 11.10
CA THR A 84 7.92 6.08 10.07
C THR A 84 8.70 4.84 10.54
N ALA A 85 9.46 4.90 11.63
CA ALA A 85 10.22 3.75 12.12
C ALA A 85 9.60 3.06 13.34
N SER A 86 8.34 3.34 13.70
CA SER A 86 7.66 2.72 14.84
C SER A 86 6.43 1.92 14.44
N THR A 87 5.83 1.24 15.42
CA THR A 87 4.53 0.57 15.30
C THR A 87 3.35 1.52 15.57
N ASP A 88 3.64 2.75 15.98
CA ASP A 88 2.64 3.76 16.28
C ASP A 88 2.11 4.38 14.97
N PRO A 89 0.91 4.99 15.00
CA PRO A 89 0.42 5.75 13.85
C PRO A 89 1.37 6.87 13.45
N ASP A 90 1.60 7.00 12.15
CA ASP A 90 2.39 8.09 11.59
C ASP A 90 1.69 9.45 11.78
N TYR A 91 2.48 10.52 11.89
CA TYR A 91 1.99 11.87 12.21
C TYR A 91 2.68 12.96 11.38
N CYS A 92 2.03 14.12 11.24
CA CYS A 92 2.65 15.29 10.63
C CYS A 92 3.51 16.03 11.67
N LEU A 93 4.66 16.55 11.24
CA LEU A 93 5.58 17.37 12.04
C LEU A 93 5.09 18.81 12.23
#